data_AF-A0AAN9XVT0-F1
#
_entry.id   AF-A0AAN9XVT0-F1
#
_cell.length_a   1.000
_cell.length_b   1.000
_cell.length_c   1.000
_cell.angle_alpha   90.00
_cell.angle_beta   90.00
_cell.angle_gamma   90.00
#
_symmetry.space_group_name_H-M   'P 1'
#
loop_
_entity.id
_entity.type
_entity.pdbx_description
1 polymer ?
#
loop_
_entity_poly.entity_id
_entity_poly.type
_entity_poly.pdbx_seq_one_letter_code
_entity_poly.pdbx_strand_id
1 'polypeptide(L)'
;MTKNYGFLICILVMVLDIVAGILGIEAAIAQNKEKHMRVWIFECRYPSYDAFKLGLAAATFLAFAHIIANLLGGCICVWSKAQFRSATANKQLAVAFLIFSWLVLVAALSMLIIGTLENSRSRKSCGMLSRRFLSIGGILCFIHGLFTVPYYVSATATRREEKRQENPMHT
;
A
#
# COMPACT_ATOMS: atom_id res chain seq x y z
N MET A 1 8.75 31.16 2.56
CA MET A 1 8.72 30.25 1.38
C MET A 1 8.44 28.81 1.80
N THR A 2 7.33 28.55 2.50
CA THR A 2 7.09 27.25 3.15
C THR A 2 5.63 26.88 3.13
N LYS A 3 5.12 26.41 1.98
CA LYS A 3 3.77 25.82 1.81
C LYS A 3 3.66 25.33 0.37
N ASN A 4 3.86 24.02 0.15
CA ASN A 4 3.31 23.23 -0.98
C ASN A 4 3.84 21.78 -1.02
N TYR A 5 4.77 21.40 -0.14
CA TYR A 5 5.30 20.02 -0.09
C TYR A 5 4.24 18.93 0.16
N GLY A 6 3.12 19.26 0.83
CA GLY A 6 2.04 18.28 1.07
C GLY A 6 1.43 17.72 -0.20
N PHE A 7 1.24 18.56 -1.22
CA PHE A 7 0.72 18.11 -2.53
C PHE A 7 1.72 17.19 -3.24
N LEU A 8 3.02 17.53 -3.18
CA LEU A 8 4.08 16.70 -3.75
C LEU A 8 4.15 15.32 -3.07
N ILE A 9 3.92 15.26 -1.76
CA ILE A 9 3.89 14.00 -1.00
C ILE A 9 2.68 13.16 -1.44
N CYS A 10 1.50 13.75 -1.61
CA CYS A 10 0.33 13.04 -2.14
C CYS A 10 0.61 12.46 -3.53
N ILE A 11 1.20 13.27 -4.44
CA ILE A 11 1.58 12.79 -5.77
C ILE A 11 2.56 11.63 -5.67
N LEU A 12 3.61 11.78 -4.84
CA LEU A 12 4.62 10.75 -4.66
C LEU A 12 4.00 9.43 -4.19
N VAL A 13 3.16 9.46 -3.14
CA VAL A 13 2.48 8.27 -2.61
C VAL A 13 1.58 7.63 -3.67
N MET A 14 0.78 8.43 -4.39
CA MET A 14 -0.06 7.91 -5.47
C MET A 14 0.76 7.23 -6.57
N VAL A 15 1.87 7.86 -7.00
CA VAL A 15 2.74 7.29 -8.04
C VAL A 15 3.36 5.98 -7.55
N LEU A 16 3.83 5.91 -6.31
CA LEU A 16 4.40 4.69 -5.73
C LEU A 16 3.36 3.55 -5.69
N ASP A 17 2.13 3.82 -5.26
CA ASP A 17 1.04 2.83 -5.22
C ASP A 17 0.61 2.38 -6.62
N ILE A 18 0.54 3.31 -7.59
CA ILE A 18 0.23 2.99 -9.00
C ILE A 18 1.33 2.11 -9.61
N VAL A 19 2.59 2.48 -9.43
CA VAL A 19 3.74 1.70 -9.92
C VAL A 19 3.75 0.31 -9.25
N ALA A 20 3.52 0.23 -7.94
CA ALA A 20 3.39 -1.05 -7.23
C ALA A 20 2.26 -1.91 -7.81
N GLY A 21 1.09 -1.32 -8.07
CA GLY A 21 -0.04 -2.00 -8.66
C GLY A 21 0.23 -2.55 -10.06
N ILE A 22 0.84 -1.73 -10.93
CA ILE A 22 1.25 -2.14 -12.28
C ILE A 22 2.26 -3.29 -12.20
N LEU A 23 3.31 -3.15 -11.38
CA LEU A 23 4.32 -4.20 -11.21
C LEU A 23 3.72 -5.51 -10.67
N GLY A 24 2.74 -5.44 -9.77
CA GLY A 24 2.01 -6.62 -9.28
C GLY A 24 1.20 -7.32 -10.39
N ILE A 25 0.57 -6.55 -11.29
CA ILE A 25 -0.15 -7.08 -12.45
C ILE A 25 0.82 -7.67 -13.48
N GLU A 26 1.92 -6.97 -13.79
CA GLU A 26 2.96 -7.45 -14.69
C GLU A 26 3.61 -8.75 -14.16
N ALA A 27 3.85 -8.83 -12.85
CA ALA A 27 4.31 -10.06 -12.20
C ALA A 27 3.31 -11.21 -12.41
N ALA A 28 2.01 -10.94 -12.32
CA ALA A 28 0.97 -11.94 -12.59
C ALA A 28 0.95 -12.39 -14.06
N ILE A 29 1.19 -11.48 -15.01
CA ILE A 29 1.27 -11.76 -16.45
C ILE A 29 2.55 -12.55 -16.79
N ALA A 30 3.70 -12.15 -16.26
CA ALA A 30 4.97 -12.85 -16.43
C ALA A 30 4.87 -14.28 -15.89
N GLN A 31 4.19 -14.46 -14.76
CA GLN A 31 3.87 -15.79 -14.22
C GLN A 31 2.94 -16.61 -15.15
N ASN A 32 2.18 -15.97 -16.03
CA ASN A 32 1.29 -16.64 -16.99
C ASN A 32 2.01 -17.06 -18.29
N LYS A 33 2.94 -16.24 -18.80
CA LYS A 33 3.69 -16.54 -20.03
C LYS A 33 4.51 -17.83 -19.91
N GLU A 34 5.21 -18.01 -18.79
CA GLU A 34 5.98 -19.23 -18.52
C GLU A 34 5.09 -20.49 -18.37
N LYS A 35 3.82 -20.32 -18.00
CA LYS A 35 2.88 -21.45 -17.85
C LYS A 35 2.38 -21.95 -19.20
N HIS A 36 2.12 -21.07 -20.16
CA HIS A 36 1.53 -21.46 -21.44
C HIS A 36 2.53 -22.17 -22.38
N MET A 37 3.83 -21.93 -22.22
CA MET A 37 4.88 -22.52 -23.06
C MET A 37 5.35 -23.91 -22.61
N ARG A 38 5.06 -24.35 -21.37
CA ARG A 38 5.57 -25.62 -20.79
C ARG A 38 4.48 -26.57 -20.29
N VAL A 39 3.34 -26.66 -21.00
CA VAL A 39 2.23 -27.57 -20.61
C VAL A 39 2.39 -28.99 -21.17
N TRP A 40 3.47 -29.33 -21.88
CA TRP A 40 3.62 -30.65 -22.47
C TRP A 40 4.76 -31.46 -21.85
N ILE A 41 4.51 -32.10 -20.71
CA ILE A 41 5.34 -33.17 -20.12
C ILE A 41 6.49 -32.63 -19.23
N PHE A 42 6.61 -33.21 -18.02
CA PHE A 42 7.54 -32.92 -16.91
C PHE A 42 7.14 -31.88 -15.84
N GLU A 43 6.49 -32.41 -14.79
CA GLU A 43 6.89 -32.27 -13.39
C GLU A 43 7.51 -30.93 -12.93
N CYS A 44 6.71 -30.12 -12.23
CA CYS A 44 7.14 -29.10 -11.26
C CYS A 44 7.90 -27.85 -11.76
N ARG A 45 7.11 -26.85 -12.18
CA ARG A 45 7.29 -25.39 -12.00
C ARG A 45 8.74 -24.86 -12.04
N TYR A 46 9.14 -24.26 -13.16
CA TYR A 46 10.28 -23.34 -13.16
C TYR A 46 9.87 -21.97 -12.57
N PRO A 47 10.58 -21.45 -11.55
CA PRO A 47 10.34 -20.11 -11.02
C PRO A 47 10.56 -19.06 -12.13
N SER A 48 9.59 -18.18 -12.37
CA SER A 48 9.80 -17.07 -13.30
C SER A 48 10.62 -16.00 -12.59
N TYR A 49 11.93 -16.01 -12.74
CA TYR A 49 12.78 -15.03 -12.06
C TYR A 49 12.27 -13.58 -12.21
N ASP A 50 11.72 -13.25 -13.39
CA ASP A 50 11.08 -11.97 -13.68
C ASP A 50 9.85 -11.68 -12.80
N ALA A 51 8.90 -12.62 -12.69
CA ALA A 51 7.73 -12.43 -11.83
C ALA A 51 8.11 -12.29 -10.34
N PHE A 52 9.21 -12.91 -9.90
CA PHE A 52 9.71 -12.75 -8.53
C PHE A 52 10.25 -11.34 -8.33
N LYS A 53 11.09 -10.87 -9.26
CA LYS A 53 11.67 -9.53 -9.22
C LYS A 53 10.60 -8.44 -9.24
N LEU A 54 9.60 -8.58 -10.12
CA LEU A 54 8.47 -7.63 -10.23
C LEU A 54 7.59 -7.64 -8.97
N GLY A 55 7.25 -8.82 -8.44
CA GLY A 55 6.47 -8.94 -7.22
C GLY A 55 7.18 -8.38 -5.97
N LEU A 56 8.48 -8.60 -5.86
CA LEU A 56 9.30 -8.04 -4.78
C LEU A 56 9.42 -6.51 -4.90
N ALA A 57 9.59 -6.00 -6.12
CA ALA A 57 9.60 -4.56 -6.37
C ALA A 57 8.26 -3.92 -5.99
N ALA A 58 7.14 -4.54 -6.38
CA ALA A 58 5.79 -4.09 -6.01
C ALA A 58 5.61 -4.00 -4.49
N ALA A 59 5.99 -5.06 -3.76
CA ALA A 59 5.92 -5.08 -2.30
C ALA A 59 6.76 -3.98 -1.64
N THR A 60 7.93 -3.69 -2.21
CA THR A 60 8.85 -2.65 -1.72
C THR A 60 8.28 -1.25 -1.95
N PHE A 61 7.72 -0.97 -3.13
CA PHE A 61 7.09 0.31 -3.43
C PHE A 61 5.86 0.58 -2.55
N LEU A 62 5.01 -0.43 -2.35
CA LEU A 62 3.87 -0.35 -1.44
C LEU A 62 4.31 -0.03 0.00
N ALA A 63 5.34 -0.71 0.49
CA ALA A 63 5.88 -0.46 1.82
C ALA A 63 6.43 0.98 1.95
N PHE A 64 7.17 1.46 0.95
CA PHE A 64 7.67 2.84 0.95
C PHE A 64 6.54 3.87 0.90
N ALA A 65 5.51 3.65 0.08
CA ALA A 65 4.34 4.53 0.02
C ALA A 65 3.71 4.69 1.41
N HIS A 66 3.48 3.57 2.11
CA HIS A 66 2.90 3.58 3.44
C HIS A 66 3.80 4.26 4.48
N ILE A 67 5.11 3.94 4.49
CA ILE A 67 6.07 4.53 5.43
C ILE A 67 6.18 6.04 5.25
N ILE A 68 6.28 6.52 4.00
CA ILE A 68 6.38 7.96 3.69
C ILE A 68 5.12 8.70 4.17
N ALA A 69 3.94 8.15 3.88
CA ALA A 69 2.67 8.76 4.30
C ALA A 69 2.55 8.84 5.83
N ASN A 70 2.91 7.79 6.56
CA ASN A 70 2.84 7.77 8.02
C ASN A 70 3.91 8.67 8.67
N LEU A 71 5.15 8.64 8.16
CA LEU A 71 6.24 9.44 8.72
C LEU A 71 5.98 10.95 8.56
N LEU A 72 5.46 11.36 7.41
CA LEU A 72 5.21 12.77 7.10
C LEU A 72 3.84 13.24 7.60
N GLY A 73 2.84 12.35 7.63
CA GLY A 73 1.52 12.58 8.21
C GLY A 73 1.57 12.73 9.73
N GLY A 74 2.51 12.01 10.37
CA GLY A 74 2.70 12.01 11.81
C GLY A 74 1.83 10.99 12.53
N CYS A 75 2.12 10.79 13.81
CA CYS A 75 1.36 9.87 14.65
C CYS A 75 0.08 10.53 15.15
N ILE A 76 -1.08 9.92 14.89
CA ILE A 76 -2.37 10.35 15.44
C ILE A 76 -2.73 9.41 16.59
N CYS A 77 -2.38 9.80 17.80
CA CYS A 77 -2.79 9.07 19.00
C CYS A 77 -4.19 9.49 19.43
N VAL A 78 -5.10 8.53 19.53
CA VAL A 78 -6.39 8.70 20.21
C VAL A 78 -6.43 7.73 21.37
N TRP A 79 -6.38 8.25 22.60
CA TRP A 79 -6.24 7.44 23.81
C TRP A 79 -7.59 7.12 24.48
N SER A 80 -8.69 7.78 24.08
CA SER A 80 -10.03 7.55 24.67
C SER A 80 -11.18 7.79 23.69
N LYS A 81 -12.28 7.04 23.85
CA LYS A 81 -13.54 7.25 23.10
C LYS A 81 -14.12 8.65 23.31
N ALA A 82 -13.97 9.22 24.50
CA ALA A 82 -14.43 10.58 24.79
C ALA A 82 -13.65 11.62 23.97
N GLN A 83 -12.33 11.45 23.87
CA GLN A 83 -11.44 12.30 23.08
C GLN A 83 -11.69 12.15 21.58
N PHE A 84 -12.09 10.98 21.10
CA PHE A 84 -12.50 10.78 19.70
C PHE A 84 -13.79 11.52 19.38
N ARG A 85 -14.77 11.50 20.30
CA ARG A 85 -16.09 12.11 20.09
C ARG A 85 -16.06 13.63 20.15
N SER A 86 -15.12 14.20 20.89
CA SER A 86 -14.87 15.65 20.92
C SER A 86 -13.86 16.13 19.86
N ALA A 87 -13.26 15.22 19.09
CA ALA A 87 -12.26 15.56 18.07
C ALA A 87 -12.88 16.25 16.84
N THR A 88 -12.06 17.00 16.10
CA THR A 88 -12.47 17.60 14.83
C THR A 88 -12.80 16.52 13.80
N ALA A 89 -13.67 16.83 12.84
CA ALA A 89 -14.05 15.91 11.77
C ALA A 89 -12.82 15.40 10.99
N ASN A 90 -11.83 16.27 10.77
CA ASN A 90 -10.56 15.92 10.12
C ASN A 90 -9.79 14.86 10.92
N LYS A 91 -9.76 14.96 12.25
CA LYS A 91 -9.08 13.97 13.12
C LYS A 91 -9.78 12.62 13.10
N GLN A 92 -11.13 12.61 13.16
CA GLN A 92 -11.91 11.38 13.06
C GLN A 92 -11.68 10.69 11.70
N LEU A 93 -11.72 11.47 10.63
CA LEU A 93 -11.50 10.98 9.27
C LEU A 93 -10.07 10.45 9.07
N ALA A 94 -9.06 11.15 9.62
CA ALA A 94 -7.67 10.71 9.56
C ALA A 94 -7.49 9.35 10.26
N VAL A 95 -8.08 9.15 11.44
CA VAL A 95 -8.01 7.85 12.16
C VAL A 95 -8.71 6.75 11.39
N ALA A 96 -9.90 7.02 10.82
CA ALA A 96 -10.63 6.04 10.03
C ALA A 96 -9.81 5.59 8.81
N PHE A 97 -9.29 6.54 8.03
CA PHE A 97 -8.46 6.23 6.87
C PHE A 97 -7.13 5.57 7.24
N LEU A 98 -6.54 5.93 8.38
CA LEU A 98 -5.36 5.25 8.89
C LEU A 98 -5.66 3.76 9.12
N ILE A 99 -6.74 3.42 9.84
CA ILE A 99 -7.13 2.03 10.10
C ILE A 99 -7.35 1.27 8.79
N PHE A 100 -8.12 1.83 7.85
CA PHE A 100 -8.35 1.19 6.55
C PHE A 100 -7.04 1.02 5.76
N SER A 101 -6.14 2.01 5.76
CA SER A 101 -4.85 1.91 5.06
C SER A 101 -3.98 0.78 5.61
N TRP A 102 -3.94 0.57 6.93
CA TRP A 102 -3.21 -0.54 7.55
C TRP A 102 -3.81 -1.90 7.20
N LEU A 103 -5.14 -2.02 7.22
CA LEU A 103 -5.82 -3.26 6.84
C LEU A 103 -5.53 -3.63 5.38
N VAL A 104 -5.62 -2.64 4.47
CA VAL A 104 -5.34 -2.85 3.05
C VAL A 104 -3.86 -3.13 2.82
N LEU A 105 -2.95 -2.44 3.52
CA LEU A 105 -1.51 -2.72 3.46
C LEU A 105 -1.21 -4.17 3.83
N VAL A 106 -1.69 -4.64 4.98
CA VAL A 106 -1.44 -6.00 5.46
C VAL A 106 -1.97 -7.02 4.44
N ALA A 107 -3.18 -6.81 3.93
CA ALA A 107 -3.77 -7.69 2.92
C ALA A 107 -2.95 -7.67 1.61
N ALA A 108 -2.65 -6.49 1.07
CA ALA A 108 -1.91 -6.31 -0.18
C ALA A 108 -0.50 -6.91 -0.09
N LEU A 109 0.24 -6.56 0.97
CA LEU A 109 1.60 -7.00 1.18
C LEU A 109 1.68 -8.52 1.39
N SER A 110 0.75 -9.09 2.15
CA SER A 110 0.67 -10.55 2.33
C SER A 110 0.43 -11.26 0.99
N MET A 111 -0.51 -10.76 0.19
CA MET A 111 -0.80 -11.32 -1.14
C MET A 111 0.39 -11.21 -2.10
N LEU A 112 1.08 -10.05 -2.11
CA LEU A 112 2.29 -9.85 -2.92
C LEU A 112 3.44 -10.75 -2.47
N ILE A 113 3.70 -10.86 -1.17
CA ILE A 113 4.77 -11.71 -0.62
C ILE A 113 4.49 -13.18 -0.90
N ILE A 114 3.26 -13.66 -0.64
CA ILE A 114 2.87 -15.04 -0.95
C ILE A 114 3.02 -15.28 -2.45
N GLY A 115 2.49 -14.39 -3.30
CA GLY A 115 2.61 -14.49 -4.75
C GLY A 115 4.05 -14.54 -5.25
N THR A 116 4.94 -13.77 -4.62
CA THR A 116 6.38 -13.68 -4.91
C THR A 116 7.14 -14.91 -4.43
N LEU A 117 6.91 -15.37 -3.20
CA LEU A 117 7.58 -16.54 -2.62
C LEU A 117 7.21 -17.83 -3.33
N GLU A 118 5.95 -17.94 -3.78
CA GLU A 118 5.47 -19.04 -4.64
C GLU A 118 6.17 -19.07 -6.01
N ASN A 119 6.90 -18.02 -6.34
CA ASN A 119 7.62 -17.86 -7.58
C ASN A 119 9.16 -17.85 -7.40
N SER A 120 9.66 -17.96 -6.17
CA SER A 120 11.09 -18.24 -5.89
C SER A 120 11.37 -19.70 -5.57
N ARG A 121 10.38 -20.47 -5.11
CA ARG A 121 10.54 -21.90 -4.77
C ARG A 121 10.11 -22.82 -5.92
N SER A 122 10.91 -23.84 -6.23
CA SER A 122 10.46 -25.01 -6.99
C SER A 122 9.53 -25.84 -6.09
N ARG A 123 8.27 -26.04 -6.48
CA ARG A 123 7.25 -26.75 -5.69
C ARG A 123 6.99 -28.15 -6.24
N LYS A 124 6.81 -29.12 -5.33
CA LYS A 124 6.36 -30.51 -5.60
C LYS A 124 4.82 -30.66 -5.79
N SER A 125 4.02 -29.62 -5.56
CA SER A 125 2.55 -29.68 -5.70
C SER A 125 1.97 -28.42 -6.34
N CYS A 126 1.15 -28.61 -7.37
CA CYS A 126 0.71 -27.59 -8.33
C CYS A 126 -0.54 -26.84 -7.85
N GLY A 127 -0.36 -25.63 -7.30
CA GLY A 127 -1.46 -24.78 -6.85
C GLY A 127 -1.78 -23.63 -7.81
N MET A 128 -2.99 -23.62 -8.39
CA MET A 128 -3.54 -22.52 -9.19
C MET A 128 -3.72 -21.19 -8.43
N LEU A 129 -3.63 -21.20 -7.10
CA LEU A 129 -3.90 -20.06 -6.22
C LEU A 129 -2.91 -18.89 -6.37
N SER A 130 -1.67 -19.16 -6.79
CA SER A 130 -0.60 -18.15 -6.85
C SER A 130 -0.84 -16.98 -7.82
N ARG A 131 -1.57 -17.20 -8.94
CA ARG A 131 -1.91 -16.11 -9.90
C ARG A 131 -2.80 -15.06 -9.26
N ARG A 132 -3.78 -15.51 -8.48
CA ARG A 132 -4.75 -14.63 -7.84
C ARG A 132 -4.04 -13.74 -6.82
N PHE A 133 -3.03 -14.25 -6.12
CA PHE A 133 -2.32 -13.46 -5.12
C PHE A 133 -1.55 -12.26 -5.69
N LEU A 134 -0.77 -12.42 -6.77
CA LEU A 134 -0.06 -11.28 -7.39
C LEU A 134 -1.03 -10.25 -7.98
N SER A 135 -2.07 -10.71 -8.69
CA SER A 135 -3.05 -9.80 -9.31
C SER A 135 -3.92 -9.09 -8.28
N ILE A 136 -4.43 -9.81 -7.27
CA ILE A 136 -5.21 -9.22 -6.17
C ILE A 136 -4.33 -8.28 -5.35
N GLY A 137 -3.09 -8.66 -5.06
CA GLY A 137 -2.11 -7.80 -4.39
C GLY A 137 -1.86 -6.49 -5.15
N GLY A 138 -1.71 -6.57 -6.48
CA GLY A 138 -1.58 -5.38 -7.34
C GLY A 138 -2.83 -4.48 -7.31
N ILE A 139 -4.04 -5.06 -7.38
CA ILE A 139 -5.30 -4.30 -7.27
C ILE A 139 -5.40 -3.60 -5.90
N LEU A 140 -5.04 -4.30 -4.83
CA LEU A 140 -5.06 -3.74 -3.47
C LEU A 140 -4.04 -2.60 -3.29
N CYS A 141 -2.97 -2.50 -4.09
CA CYS A 141 -2.06 -1.35 -4.06
C CYS A 141 -2.76 -0.05 -4.49
N PHE A 142 -3.62 -0.09 -5.52
CA PHE A 142 -4.41 1.08 -5.91
C PHE A 142 -5.41 1.48 -4.83
N ILE A 143 -6.05 0.49 -4.19
CA ILE A 143 -6.97 0.71 -3.08
C ILE A 143 -6.23 1.27 -1.86
N HIS A 144 -4.99 0.85 -1.62
CA HIS A 144 -4.15 1.41 -0.58
C HIS A 144 -3.93 2.91 -0.79
N GLY A 145 -3.57 3.33 -2.01
CA GLY A 145 -3.43 4.75 -2.34
C GLY A 145 -4.71 5.57 -2.10
N LEU A 146 -5.88 4.99 -2.40
CA LEU A 146 -7.18 5.63 -2.20
C LEU A 146 -7.47 5.95 -0.72
N PHE A 147 -6.96 5.15 0.23
CA PHE A 147 -7.13 5.43 1.66
C PHE A 147 -5.95 6.22 2.24
N THR A 148 -4.73 5.98 1.77
CA THR A 148 -3.51 6.59 2.31
C THR A 148 -3.41 8.08 1.99
N VAL A 149 -3.85 8.52 0.80
CA VAL A 149 -3.82 9.94 0.42
C VAL A 149 -4.80 10.78 1.25
N PRO A 150 -6.09 10.41 1.38
CA PRO A 150 -7.00 11.08 2.29
C PRO A 150 -6.52 11.05 3.75
N TYR A 151 -5.95 9.94 4.21
CA TYR A 151 -5.30 9.87 5.54
C TYR A 151 -4.25 10.98 5.69
N TYR A 152 -3.30 11.08 4.76
CA TYR A 152 -2.23 12.09 4.83
C TYR A 152 -2.78 13.52 4.83
N VAL A 153 -3.78 13.79 3.98
CA VAL A 153 -4.44 15.10 3.91
C VAL A 153 -5.15 15.43 5.21
N SER A 154 -5.96 14.52 5.73
CA SER A 154 -6.70 14.69 6.99
C SER A 154 -5.74 14.83 8.18
N ALA A 155 -4.67 14.03 8.25
CA ALA A 155 -3.63 14.13 9.29
C ALA A 155 -2.94 15.50 9.27
N THR A 156 -2.58 15.97 8.07
CA THR A 156 -1.97 17.29 7.90
C THR A 156 -2.93 18.42 8.25
N ALA A 157 -4.23 18.26 7.96
CA ALA A 157 -5.26 19.22 8.34
C ALA A 157 -5.43 19.29 9.86
N THR A 158 -5.56 18.14 10.54
CA THR A 158 -5.62 18.06 12.00
C THR A 158 -4.43 18.77 12.66
N ARG A 159 -3.20 18.54 12.17
CA ARG A 159 -2.01 19.19 12.72
C ARG A 159 -2.01 20.71 12.52
N ARG A 160 -2.65 21.22 11.46
CA ARG A 160 -2.83 22.66 11.23
C ARG A 160 -3.88 23.25 12.17
N GLU A 161 -4.96 22.52 12.44
CA GLU A 161 -6.00 22.91 13.39
C GLU A 161 -5.44 22.99 14.82
N GLU A 162 -4.70 21.98 15.27
CA GLU A 162 -4.09 21.93 16.61
C GLU A 162 -3.11 23.11 16.80
N LYS A 163 -2.23 23.38 15.81
CA LYS A 163 -1.33 24.54 15.86
C LYS A 163 -2.05 25.89 15.91
N ARG A 164 -3.23 26.01 15.30
CA ARG A 164 -4.02 27.25 15.33
C ARG A 164 -4.67 27.46 16.69
N GLN A 165 -5.03 26.39 17.39
CA GLN A 165 -5.61 26.46 18.73
C GLN A 165 -4.56 26.81 19.81
N GLU A 166 -3.32 26.37 19.64
CA GLU A 166 -2.21 26.69 20.57
C GLU A 166 -1.71 28.14 20.48
N ASN A 167 -1.94 28.85 19.37
CA ASN A 167 -1.54 30.25 19.17
C ASN A 167 -2.77 31.19 19.02
N PRO A 168 -3.54 31.46 20.10
CA PRO A 168 -4.73 32.30 20.01
C PRO A 168 -4.45 33.81 19.87
N MET A 169 -3.20 34.28 20.00
CA MET A 169 -2.87 35.71 20.01
C MET A 169 -2.52 36.28 18.62
N HIS A 170 -3.53 36.37 17.75
CA HIS A 170 -3.57 37.35 16.67
C HIS A 170 -5.01 37.52 16.18
N THR A 171 -5.86 38.07 17.05
CA THR A 171 -7.13 38.70 16.64
C THR A 171 -7.29 39.99 17.40
#